data_AF-A0A195FG22-F1
#
_entry.id   AF-A0A195FG22-F1
#
_cell.length_a   1.000
_cell.length_b   1.000
_cell.length_c   1.000
_cell.angle_alpha   90.00
_cell.angle_beta   90.00
_cell.angle_gamma   90.00
#
_symmetry.space_group_name_H-M   'P 1'
#
loop_
_entity.id
_entity.type
_entity.pdbx_description
1 polymer ?
#
loop_
_entity_poly.entity_id
_entity_poly.type
_entity_poly.pdbx_seq_one_letter_code
_entity_poly.pdbx_strand_id
1 'polypeptide(L)'
;MQFYKDKLLSSGQLKRLSEHKYSCMSNSILDGLLQPWWDWLVSKVPLWLAPNLITVLGLIVNIVTTLILVYYSPDARTEAPRWACFLCALGLFIYQSLDAIDGKQARRTGTSTPLGELFDHGCDSISTVFVALSACIAVQLGYYPTWMFFQCFCAMTLFYCAHWQTYVSGSLRFGKVDVTEAQFTIIAIHLISAIFGPQIWMIEIPFLDGFMFKYLLGVITVVCALANLYSIFSVIFTGGVGKNGSTVAIPMLGVGTFSNYVALAFYAGYVHVFLEFCKVFESGGIGKNGSTIALPYTGTEVKVFPLWAAVGIAILLAQSSISVILAGGVGKNGSTVAGTSVLSPIIPFSFVVVPAFIIYRKSAEHVYENHPALYILSFGMVAAKVTNRLVVAHMTKNEMQYLDSSLIGPAMLFLNQYFNFFIKEYYVLWLCFFWVTLDLLRYSAQVCLEICDHMKIKLFRIPCNHHTGANQINAVEKNGTNRSQRNRLHKKHH
;
A
#
# COMPACT_ATOMS: atom_id res chain seq x y z
N MET A 1 8.14 -3.54 30.87
CA MET A 1 6.71 -3.28 31.17
C MET A 1 5.91 -4.05 30.14
N GLN A 2 5.53 -5.30 30.44
CA GLN A 2 4.69 -6.10 29.55
C GLN A 2 3.27 -5.59 29.70
N PHE A 3 2.77 -4.87 28.71
CA PHE A 3 1.45 -4.26 28.78
C PHE A 3 0.29 -5.29 28.75
N TYR A 4 0.55 -6.56 28.39
CA TYR A 4 -0.44 -7.65 28.42
C TYR A 4 0.21 -9.01 28.68
N LYS A 5 -0.53 -9.96 29.29
CA LYS A 5 -0.08 -11.31 29.66
C LYS A 5 0.11 -12.25 28.46
N ASP A 6 -0.67 -12.07 27.40
CA ASP A 6 -0.69 -12.97 26.25
C ASP A 6 0.20 -12.46 25.12
N LYS A 7 1.10 -13.32 24.64
CA LYS A 7 2.00 -13.02 23.52
C LYS A 7 1.27 -13.10 22.19
N LEU A 8 1.55 -12.16 21.28
CA LEU A 8 1.03 -12.19 19.91
C LEU A 8 1.79 -13.18 19.03
N LEU A 9 3.11 -13.28 19.23
CA LEU A 9 3.97 -14.16 18.46
C LEU A 9 4.37 -15.39 19.27
N SER A 10 4.16 -16.57 18.70
CA SER A 10 4.66 -17.81 19.27
C SER A 10 6.19 -17.89 19.14
N SER A 11 6.84 -18.66 20.03
CA SER A 11 8.29 -18.88 19.98
C SER A 11 8.78 -19.40 18.63
N GLY A 12 7.96 -20.20 17.94
CA GLY A 12 8.27 -20.68 16.59
C GLY A 12 8.22 -19.58 15.53
N GLN A 13 7.29 -18.63 15.65
CA GLN A 13 7.19 -17.48 14.76
C GLN A 13 8.40 -16.56 14.93
N LEU A 14 8.78 -16.27 16.18
CA LEU A 14 9.94 -15.47 16.52
C LEU A 14 11.24 -16.09 15.99
N LYS A 15 11.41 -17.42 16.12
CA LYS A 15 12.55 -18.13 15.56
C LYS A 15 12.62 -17.98 14.03
N ARG A 16 11.53 -18.23 13.31
CA ARG A 16 11.50 -18.08 11.84
C ARG A 16 11.75 -16.64 11.39
N LEU A 17 11.26 -15.66 12.15
CA LEU A 17 11.52 -14.25 11.89
C LEU A 17 13.01 -13.92 12.06
N SER A 18 13.70 -14.50 13.03
CA SER A 18 15.15 -14.32 13.18
C SER A 18 15.97 -14.92 12.02
N GLU A 19 15.40 -15.89 11.31
CA GLU A 19 16.00 -16.52 10.13
C GLU A 19 15.62 -15.81 8.81
N HIS A 20 14.73 -14.80 8.88
CA HIS A 20 14.30 -14.03 7.71
C HIS A 20 15.45 -13.23 7.11
N LYS A 21 15.50 -13.20 5.78
CA LYS A 21 16.46 -12.40 5.02
C LYS A 21 15.69 -11.53 4.04
N TYR A 22 15.90 -10.22 4.14
CA TYR A 22 15.34 -9.27 3.21
C TYR A 22 15.73 -9.60 1.77
N SER A 23 14.74 -9.57 0.88
CA SER A 23 14.92 -9.84 -0.55
C SER A 23 14.05 -8.89 -1.36
N CYS A 24 14.70 -7.98 -2.10
CA CYS A 24 14.04 -6.96 -2.88
C CYS A 24 14.63 -6.88 -4.29
N MET A 25 13.77 -6.65 -5.28
CA MET A 25 14.15 -6.34 -6.65
C MET A 25 13.45 -5.06 -7.08
N SER A 26 14.19 -4.01 -7.41
CA SER A 26 13.62 -2.75 -7.93
C SER A 26 14.06 -2.49 -9.36
N ASN A 27 13.07 -2.15 -10.20
CA ASN A 27 13.29 -1.59 -11.54
C ASN A 27 12.66 -0.18 -11.66
N SER A 28 12.44 0.51 -10.53
CA SER A 28 11.84 1.85 -10.50
C SER A 28 12.69 2.83 -11.29
N ILE A 29 12.01 3.73 -12.02
CA ILE A 29 12.62 4.72 -12.89
C ILE A 29 13.31 5.80 -12.05
N LEU A 30 12.63 6.30 -11.02
CA LEU A 30 13.11 7.41 -10.20
C LEU A 30 14.16 6.99 -9.17
N ASP A 31 14.13 5.73 -8.70
CA ASP A 31 15.08 5.24 -7.70
C ASP A 31 16.54 5.51 -8.09
N GLY A 32 16.89 5.26 -9.36
CA GLY A 32 18.24 5.49 -9.88
C GLY A 32 18.64 6.97 -9.89
N LEU A 33 17.70 7.86 -10.20
CA LEU A 33 17.93 9.31 -10.22
C LEU A 33 18.06 9.92 -8.83
N LEU A 34 17.40 9.31 -7.84
CA LEU A 34 17.38 9.79 -6.46
C LEU A 34 18.49 9.19 -5.59
N GLN A 35 19.20 8.14 -6.04
CA GLN A 35 20.34 7.58 -5.30
C GLN A 35 21.35 8.65 -4.84
N PRO A 36 21.82 9.60 -5.69
CA PRO A 36 22.79 10.60 -5.25
C PRO A 36 22.26 11.50 -4.14
N TRP A 37 20.96 11.83 -4.17
CA TRP A 37 20.29 12.60 -3.13
C TRP A 37 20.24 11.81 -1.82
N TRP A 38 19.81 10.54 -1.87
CA TRP A 38 19.71 9.69 -0.68
C TRP A 38 21.08 9.36 -0.08
N ASP A 39 22.11 9.16 -0.90
CA ASP A 39 23.48 8.90 -0.45
C ASP A 39 24.11 10.14 0.19
N TRP A 40 23.85 11.32 -0.38
CA TRP A 40 24.21 12.58 0.26
C TRP A 40 23.47 12.76 1.59
N LEU A 41 22.16 12.53 1.62
CA LEU A 41 21.32 12.76 2.79
C LEU A 41 21.71 11.83 3.94
N VAL A 42 21.84 10.52 3.68
CA VAL A 42 22.27 9.56 4.70
C VAL A 42 23.65 9.90 5.23
N SER A 43 24.56 10.46 4.43
CA SER A 43 25.89 10.89 4.90
C SER A 43 25.82 11.97 5.99
N LYS A 44 24.76 12.79 5.98
CA LYS A 44 24.50 13.85 6.96
C LYS A 44 23.80 13.35 8.22
N VAL A 45 23.22 12.15 8.19
CA VAL A 45 22.58 11.55 9.36
C VAL A 45 23.64 11.17 10.41
N PRO A 46 23.47 11.56 11.68
CA PRO A 46 24.38 11.15 12.76
C PRO A 46 24.38 9.64 12.97
N LEU A 47 25.55 9.06 13.26
CA LEU A 47 25.69 7.61 13.45
C LEU A 47 24.96 7.05 14.68
N TRP A 48 24.57 7.89 15.63
CA TRP A 48 23.79 7.48 16.80
C TRP A 48 22.28 7.39 16.50
N LEU A 49 21.82 7.98 15.38
CA LEU A 49 20.41 8.02 15.03
C LEU A 49 19.98 6.65 14.49
N ALA A 50 19.05 6.01 15.20
CA ALA A 50 18.54 4.69 14.84
C ALA A 50 17.67 4.74 13.58
N PRO A 51 17.78 3.76 12.66
CA PRO A 51 16.96 3.68 11.44
C PRO A 51 15.45 3.81 11.70
N ASN A 52 14.91 3.02 12.63
CA ASN A 52 13.46 3.05 12.92
C ASN A 52 12.99 4.42 13.47
N LEU A 53 13.88 5.21 14.06
CA LEU A 53 13.54 6.58 14.48
C LEU A 53 13.42 7.50 13.27
N ILE A 54 14.24 7.31 12.23
CA ILE A 54 14.12 8.03 10.95
C ILE A 54 12.76 7.74 10.31
N THR A 55 12.38 6.46 10.26
CA THR A 55 11.07 6.00 9.75
C THR A 55 9.91 6.69 10.48
N VAL A 56 9.89 6.67 11.83
CA VAL A 56 8.82 7.33 12.61
C VAL A 56 8.80 8.84 12.39
N LEU A 57 9.96 9.49 12.33
CA LEU A 57 10.03 10.93 12.11
C LEU A 57 9.46 11.30 10.74
N GLY A 58 9.79 10.53 9.70
CA GLY A 58 9.17 10.65 8.39
C GLY A 58 7.64 10.52 8.48
N LEU A 59 7.16 9.42 9.07
CA LEU A 59 5.72 9.17 9.21
C LEU A 59 4.99 10.30 9.95
N ILE A 60 5.56 10.81 11.06
CA ILE A 60 4.99 11.92 11.82
C ILE A 60 4.88 13.17 10.95
N VAL A 61 5.92 13.51 10.18
CA VAL A 61 5.88 14.65 9.26
C VAL A 61 4.72 14.49 8.27
N ASN A 62 4.62 13.33 7.60
CA ASN A 62 3.56 13.08 6.62
C ASN A 62 2.14 13.18 7.24
N ILE A 63 1.96 12.57 8.42
CA ILE A 63 0.67 12.61 9.15
C ILE A 63 0.32 14.05 9.50
N VAL A 64 1.23 14.80 10.12
CA VAL A 64 0.97 16.17 10.57
C VAL A 64 0.63 17.08 9.40
N THR A 65 1.41 17.04 8.30
CA THR A 65 1.13 17.88 7.13
C THR A 65 -0.18 17.51 6.47
N THR A 66 -0.53 16.22 6.42
CA THR A 66 -1.83 15.78 5.89
C THR A 66 -2.99 16.19 6.81
N LEU A 67 -2.84 16.09 8.14
CA LEU A 67 -3.89 16.48 9.08
C LEU A 67 -4.16 17.99 9.05
N ILE A 68 -3.14 18.81 8.82
CA ILE A 68 -3.32 20.25 8.57
C ILE A 68 -4.18 20.46 7.31
N LEU A 69 -3.93 19.69 6.24
CA LEU A 69 -4.73 19.76 5.02
C LEU A 69 -6.18 19.31 5.26
N VAL A 70 -6.37 18.20 5.98
CA VAL A 70 -7.69 17.67 6.39
C VAL A 70 -8.45 18.67 7.27
N TYR A 71 -7.77 19.42 8.14
CA TYR A 71 -8.40 20.44 8.97
C TYR A 71 -9.08 21.53 8.13
N TYR A 72 -8.45 21.96 7.02
CA TYR A 72 -9.00 22.98 6.13
C TYR A 72 -10.05 22.44 5.15
N SER A 73 -9.95 21.17 4.77
CA SER A 73 -10.85 20.55 3.80
C SER A 73 -11.20 19.10 4.19
N PRO A 74 -11.96 18.91 5.28
CA PRO A 74 -12.34 17.58 5.77
C PRO A 74 -13.36 16.89 4.84
N ASP A 75 -14.05 17.67 4.02
CA ASP A 75 -14.99 17.23 3.00
C ASP A 75 -14.32 16.95 1.64
N ALA A 76 -13.03 17.26 1.49
CA ALA A 76 -12.30 17.25 0.22
C ALA A 76 -13.01 18.06 -0.90
N ARG A 77 -13.82 19.06 -0.53
CA ARG A 77 -14.51 19.98 -1.45
C ARG A 77 -14.08 21.41 -1.19
N THR A 78 -13.97 21.78 0.08
CA THR A 78 -13.53 23.11 0.50
C THR A 78 -12.11 23.34 -0.02
N GLU A 79 -11.86 24.53 -0.57
CA GLU A 79 -10.54 24.86 -1.08
C GLU A 79 -9.55 24.97 0.08
N ALA A 80 -8.55 24.09 0.09
CA ALA A 80 -7.48 24.17 1.08
C ALA A 80 -6.54 25.35 0.78
N PRO A 81 -6.00 26.04 1.81
CA PRO A 81 -5.01 27.08 1.63
C PRO A 81 -3.81 26.58 0.83
N ARG A 82 -3.35 27.38 -0.11
CA ARG A 82 -2.22 27.04 -1.01
C ARG A 82 -0.93 26.70 -0.25
N TRP A 83 -0.69 27.36 0.88
CA TRP A 83 0.45 27.04 1.74
C TRP A 83 0.31 25.67 2.41
N ALA A 84 -0.90 25.20 2.69
CA ALA A 84 -1.14 23.87 3.26
C ALA A 84 -0.88 22.78 2.20
N CYS A 85 -1.24 23.02 0.93
CA CYS A 85 -0.82 22.17 -0.19
C CYS A 85 0.71 22.13 -0.34
N PHE A 86 1.38 23.29 -0.28
CA PHE A 86 2.85 23.33 -0.31
C PHE A 86 3.48 22.57 0.86
N LEU A 87 2.94 22.75 2.07
CA LEU A 87 3.39 22.04 3.25
C LEU A 87 3.22 20.52 3.12
N CYS A 88 2.12 20.07 2.48
CA CYS A 88 1.90 18.65 2.18
C CYS A 88 2.88 18.11 1.13
N ALA A 89 3.20 18.89 0.08
CA ALA A 89 4.24 18.52 -0.89
C ALA A 89 5.61 18.37 -0.21
N LEU A 90 6.00 19.36 0.61
CA LEU A 90 7.26 19.34 1.35
C LEU A 90 7.30 18.19 2.36
N GLY A 91 6.21 17.98 3.09
CA GLY A 91 6.08 16.89 4.07
C GLY A 91 6.20 15.52 3.44
N LEU A 92 5.56 15.29 2.29
CA LEU A 92 5.68 14.04 1.54
C LEU A 92 7.08 13.85 0.94
N PHE A 93 7.73 14.90 0.45
CA PHE A 93 9.12 14.83 0.01
C PHE A 93 10.08 14.46 1.15
N ILE A 94 9.88 15.06 2.34
CA ILE A 94 10.64 14.72 3.54
C ILE A 94 10.39 13.27 3.94
N TYR A 95 9.11 12.84 4.01
CA TYR A 95 8.75 11.44 4.27
C TYR A 95 9.50 10.50 3.35
N GLN A 96 9.34 10.68 2.04
CA GLN A 96 9.97 9.86 1.00
C GLN A 96 11.49 9.80 1.16
N SER A 97 12.12 10.95 1.45
CA SER A 97 13.57 11.02 1.63
C SER A 97 14.04 10.31 2.89
N LEU A 98 13.29 10.40 4.00
CA LEU A 98 13.62 9.74 5.26
C LEU A 98 13.39 8.22 5.20
N ASP A 99 12.30 7.82 4.56
CA ASP A 99 11.95 6.44 4.24
C ASP A 99 13.07 5.76 3.43
N ALA A 100 13.49 6.37 2.31
CA ALA A 100 14.54 5.81 1.46
C ALA A 100 15.93 5.68 2.13
N ILE A 101 16.23 6.49 3.16
CA ILE A 101 17.53 6.47 3.85
C ILE A 101 17.55 5.60 5.10
N ASP A 102 16.43 5.13 5.64
CA ASP A 102 16.44 4.38 6.90
C ASP A 102 17.20 3.04 6.75
N GLY A 103 16.98 2.32 5.65
CA GLY A 103 17.69 1.09 5.33
C GLY A 103 19.14 1.35 4.92
N LYS A 104 19.41 2.50 4.30
CA LYS A 104 20.79 2.95 4.02
C LYS A 104 21.54 3.23 5.32
N GLN A 105 20.89 3.88 6.28
CA GLN A 105 21.42 4.13 7.61
C GLN A 105 21.66 2.80 8.34
N ALA A 106 20.70 1.87 8.28
CA ALA A 106 20.83 0.55 8.91
C ALA A 106 22.06 -0.22 8.38
N ARG A 107 22.31 -0.16 7.07
CA ARG A 107 23.54 -0.71 6.46
C ARG A 107 24.79 0.03 6.91
N ARG A 108 24.75 1.37 6.94
CA ARG A 108 25.88 2.23 7.36
C ARG A 108 26.29 2.00 8.82
N THR A 109 25.33 1.72 9.69
CA THR A 109 25.57 1.49 11.13
C THR A 109 25.70 0.02 11.49
N GLY A 110 25.55 -0.91 10.54
CA GLY A 110 25.60 -2.35 10.78
C GLY A 110 24.43 -2.88 11.63
N THR A 111 23.28 -2.22 11.58
CA THR A 111 22.09 -2.52 12.39
C THR A 111 20.87 -2.97 11.56
N SER A 112 21.09 -3.52 10.37
CA SER A 112 20.03 -4.12 9.55
C SER A 112 19.41 -5.32 10.26
N THR A 113 18.09 -5.33 10.45
CA THR A 113 17.36 -6.42 11.12
C THR A 113 16.01 -6.66 10.46
N PRO A 114 15.42 -7.87 10.59
CA PRO A 114 14.04 -8.13 10.17
C PRO A 114 13.03 -7.19 10.86
N LEU A 115 13.30 -6.77 12.09
CA LEU A 115 12.44 -5.79 12.76
C LEU A 115 12.41 -4.44 12.02
N GLY A 116 13.54 -3.98 11.50
CA GLY A 116 13.60 -2.73 10.74
C GLY A 116 12.72 -2.76 9.50
N GLU A 117 12.81 -3.84 8.72
CA GLU A 117 11.95 -4.08 7.54
C GLU A 117 10.46 -4.14 7.91
N LEU A 118 10.11 -4.87 8.97
CA LEU A 118 8.73 -4.94 9.47
C LEU A 118 8.21 -3.55 9.87
N PHE A 119 9.08 -2.77 10.54
CA PHE A 119 8.74 -1.46 11.07
C PHE A 119 8.52 -0.44 9.95
N ASP A 120 9.39 -0.45 8.96
CA ASP A 120 9.33 0.35 7.74
C ASP A 120 8.02 0.12 6.98
N HIS A 121 7.79 -1.12 6.51
CA HIS A 121 6.55 -1.48 5.81
C HIS A 121 5.29 -1.27 6.66
N GLY A 122 5.41 -1.41 7.98
CA GLY A 122 4.34 -1.13 8.92
C GLY A 122 3.97 0.35 9.01
N CYS A 123 4.94 1.26 8.80
CA CYS A 123 4.74 2.70 8.72
C CYS A 123 4.22 3.11 7.34
N ASP A 124 4.74 2.52 6.27
CA ASP A 124 4.28 2.74 4.90
C ASP A 124 2.79 2.45 4.71
N SER A 125 2.28 1.40 5.36
CA SER A 125 0.85 1.05 5.29
C SER A 125 -0.04 2.15 5.86
N ILE A 126 0.41 2.81 6.94
CA ILE A 126 -0.26 3.97 7.54
C ILE A 126 -0.09 5.18 6.61
N SER A 127 1.13 5.46 6.18
CA SER A 127 1.46 6.57 5.29
C SER A 127 0.59 6.57 4.03
N THR A 128 0.38 5.40 3.43
CA THR A 128 -0.46 5.22 2.23
C THR A 128 -1.87 5.80 2.41
N VAL A 129 -2.47 5.67 3.60
CA VAL A 129 -3.80 6.23 3.90
C VAL A 129 -3.78 7.76 3.81
N PHE A 130 -2.80 8.38 4.46
CA PHE A 130 -2.65 9.84 4.49
C PHE A 130 -2.29 10.40 3.11
N VAL A 131 -1.36 9.76 2.41
CA VAL A 131 -0.95 10.15 1.06
C VAL A 131 -2.13 10.10 0.09
N ALA A 132 -2.91 9.01 0.09
CA ALA A 132 -4.08 8.87 -0.78
C ALA A 132 -5.18 9.91 -0.47
N LEU A 133 -5.46 10.14 0.81
CA LEU A 133 -6.42 11.16 1.24
C LEU A 133 -5.96 12.57 0.87
N SER A 134 -4.69 12.90 1.10
CA SER A 134 -4.12 14.22 0.78
C SER A 134 -4.23 14.53 -0.72
N ALA A 135 -3.98 13.54 -1.58
CA ALA A 135 -4.11 13.69 -3.03
C ALA A 135 -5.55 13.99 -3.43
N CYS A 136 -6.53 13.30 -2.82
CA CYS A 136 -7.95 13.56 -3.06
C CYS A 136 -8.37 14.97 -2.63
N ILE A 137 -7.86 15.46 -1.51
CA ILE A 137 -8.14 16.83 -1.04
C ILE A 137 -7.55 17.87 -1.99
N ALA A 138 -6.30 17.69 -2.43
CA ALA A 138 -5.61 18.62 -3.32
C ALA A 138 -6.35 18.86 -4.64
N VAL A 139 -7.04 17.83 -5.16
CA VAL A 139 -7.80 17.87 -6.42
C VAL A 139 -9.31 18.08 -6.22
N GLN A 140 -9.74 18.35 -4.99
CA GLN A 140 -11.14 18.52 -4.59
C GLN A 140 -12.04 17.35 -5.02
N LEU A 141 -11.60 16.12 -4.74
CA LEU A 141 -12.30 14.91 -5.16
C LEU A 141 -13.58 14.62 -4.37
N GLY A 142 -13.83 15.33 -3.27
CA GLY A 142 -15.05 15.21 -2.47
C GLY A 142 -16.33 15.60 -3.22
N TYR A 143 -16.23 16.33 -4.34
CA TYR A 143 -17.34 16.56 -5.27
C TYR A 143 -17.77 15.27 -5.99
N TYR A 144 -16.93 14.25 -6.01
CA TYR A 144 -17.16 12.94 -6.61
C TYR A 144 -16.86 11.84 -5.58
N PRO A 145 -17.69 11.69 -4.53
CA PRO A 145 -17.40 10.83 -3.38
C PRO A 145 -17.12 9.38 -3.81
N THR A 146 -17.88 8.82 -4.76
CA THR A 146 -17.61 7.46 -5.27
C THR A 146 -16.20 7.31 -5.85
N TRP A 147 -15.72 8.35 -6.54
CA TRP A 147 -14.39 8.36 -7.14
C TRP A 147 -13.29 8.55 -6.09
N MET A 148 -13.52 9.41 -5.09
CA MET A 148 -12.64 9.53 -3.92
C MET A 148 -12.51 8.20 -3.15
N PHE A 149 -13.63 7.49 -2.96
CA PHE A 149 -13.64 6.18 -2.32
C PHE A 149 -12.78 5.20 -3.12
N PHE A 150 -13.04 5.09 -4.41
CA PHE A 150 -12.29 4.21 -5.30
C PHE A 150 -10.80 4.53 -5.28
N GLN A 151 -10.41 5.79 -5.45
CA GLN A 151 -9.01 6.23 -5.45
C GLN A 151 -8.29 5.82 -4.15
N CYS A 152 -8.89 6.12 -2.99
CA CYS A 152 -8.28 5.82 -1.69
C CYS A 152 -8.14 4.32 -1.47
N PHE A 153 -9.21 3.55 -1.69
CA PHE A 153 -9.19 2.10 -1.50
C PHE A 153 -8.34 1.39 -2.55
N CYS A 154 -8.22 1.92 -3.76
CA CYS A 154 -7.31 1.41 -4.79
C CYS A 154 -5.85 1.55 -4.34
N ALA A 155 -5.43 2.72 -3.82
CA ALA A 155 -4.09 2.92 -3.29
C ALA A 155 -3.76 1.92 -2.16
N MET A 156 -4.68 1.75 -1.19
CA MET A 156 -4.53 0.78 -0.10
C MET A 156 -4.48 -0.66 -0.61
N THR A 157 -5.30 -1.00 -1.61
CA THR A 157 -5.34 -2.34 -2.23
C THR A 157 -4.05 -2.65 -2.97
N LEU A 158 -3.50 -1.71 -3.74
CA LEU A 158 -2.23 -1.86 -4.44
C LEU A 158 -1.09 -2.13 -3.47
N PHE A 159 -1.02 -1.35 -2.39
CA PHE A 159 -0.01 -1.52 -1.35
C PHE A 159 -0.16 -2.88 -0.64
N TYR A 160 -1.40 -3.30 -0.33
CA TYR A 160 -1.67 -4.63 0.21
C TYR A 160 -1.26 -5.76 -0.75
N CYS A 161 -1.60 -5.62 -2.04
CA CYS A 161 -1.28 -6.59 -3.09
C CYS A 161 0.25 -6.73 -3.29
N ALA A 162 1.03 -5.66 -3.16
CA ALA A 162 2.49 -5.75 -3.19
C ALA A 162 3.04 -6.61 -2.03
N HIS A 163 2.44 -6.49 -0.83
CA HIS A 163 2.78 -7.32 0.32
C HIS A 163 2.25 -8.74 0.19
N TRP A 164 1.11 -8.95 -0.47
CA TRP A 164 0.60 -10.26 -0.82
C TRP A 164 1.52 -10.96 -1.81
N GLN A 165 1.98 -10.27 -2.85
CA GLN A 165 3.01 -10.77 -3.74
C GLN A 165 4.25 -11.21 -2.96
N THR A 166 4.69 -10.42 -1.99
CA THR A 166 5.86 -10.71 -1.17
C THR A 166 5.63 -11.92 -0.27
N TYR A 167 4.44 -12.01 0.36
CA TYR A 167 3.99 -13.17 1.14
C TYR A 167 4.10 -14.48 0.34
N VAL A 168 3.73 -14.45 -0.94
CA VAL A 168 3.72 -15.64 -1.82
C VAL A 168 5.08 -15.92 -2.47
N SER A 169 5.78 -14.89 -2.93
CA SER A 169 6.99 -15.03 -3.75
C SER A 169 8.29 -14.99 -2.94
N GLY A 170 8.23 -14.57 -1.67
CA GLY A 170 9.40 -14.43 -0.80
C GLY A 170 10.24 -13.18 -1.07
N SER A 171 9.83 -12.31 -1.99
CA SER A 171 10.59 -11.11 -2.36
C SER A 171 9.67 -9.97 -2.77
N LEU A 172 9.97 -8.77 -2.28
CA LEU A 172 9.30 -7.53 -2.70
C LEU A 172 9.84 -7.12 -4.07
N ARG A 173 8.96 -6.92 -5.05
CA ARG A 173 9.36 -6.59 -6.43
C ARG A 173 8.69 -5.30 -6.83
N PHE A 174 9.50 -4.30 -7.12
CA PHE A 174 9.03 -3.01 -7.61
C PHE A 174 9.07 -2.96 -9.13
N GLY A 175 7.98 -2.48 -9.71
CA GLY A 175 7.83 -2.23 -11.14
C GLY A 175 8.60 -0.99 -11.60
N LYS A 176 8.36 -0.58 -12.85
CA LYS A 176 8.93 0.67 -13.38
C LYS A 176 8.22 1.91 -12.84
N VAL A 177 6.92 1.80 -12.59
CA VAL A 177 6.08 2.84 -11.98
C VAL A 177 5.51 2.24 -10.72
N ASP A 178 6.08 2.63 -9.59
CA ASP A 178 5.77 2.05 -8.29
C ASP A 178 5.67 3.17 -7.23
N VAL A 179 5.86 2.83 -5.94
CA VAL A 179 5.72 3.76 -4.80
C VAL A 179 6.45 5.08 -5.02
N THR A 180 7.71 5.07 -5.47
CA THR A 180 8.50 6.30 -5.69
C THR A 180 7.86 7.22 -6.74
N GLU A 181 7.49 6.70 -7.91
CA GLU A 181 6.82 7.47 -8.96
C GLU A 181 5.45 8.00 -8.50
N ALA A 182 4.70 7.18 -7.77
CA ALA A 182 3.40 7.59 -7.22
C ALA A 182 3.55 8.74 -6.21
N GLN A 183 4.52 8.65 -5.30
CA GLN A 183 4.80 9.70 -4.32
C GLN A 183 5.24 11.01 -5.00
N PHE A 184 6.15 10.96 -5.98
CA PHE A 184 6.56 12.15 -6.74
C PHE A 184 5.42 12.75 -7.57
N THR A 185 4.52 11.91 -8.10
CA THR A 185 3.30 12.38 -8.77
C THR A 185 2.40 13.14 -7.80
N ILE A 186 2.22 12.65 -6.57
CA ILE A 186 1.42 13.31 -5.55
C ILE A 186 2.09 14.60 -5.03
N ILE A 187 3.42 14.61 -4.89
CA ILE A 187 4.19 15.84 -4.63
C ILE A 187 3.92 16.87 -5.72
N ALA A 188 3.97 16.47 -7.00
CA ALA A 188 3.67 17.36 -8.12
C ALA A 188 2.22 17.89 -8.08
N ILE A 189 1.23 17.04 -7.77
CA ILE A 189 -0.17 17.45 -7.60
C ILE A 189 -0.30 18.53 -6.51
N HIS A 190 0.35 18.34 -5.36
CA HIS A 190 0.33 19.31 -4.28
C HIS A 190 1.06 20.62 -4.64
N LEU A 191 2.18 20.55 -5.35
CA LEU A 191 2.90 21.74 -5.84
C LEU A 191 2.06 22.53 -6.86
N ILE A 192 1.40 21.85 -7.80
CA ILE A 192 0.48 22.49 -8.76
C ILE A 192 -0.66 23.19 -8.00
N SER A 193 -1.25 22.51 -7.01
CA SER A 193 -2.32 23.08 -6.17
C SER A 193 -1.83 24.28 -5.35
N ALA A 194 -0.56 24.28 -4.91
CA ALA A 194 0.04 25.41 -4.22
C ALA A 194 0.34 26.61 -5.13
N ILE A 195 0.77 26.36 -6.38
CA ILE A 195 1.17 27.41 -7.35
C ILE A 195 -0.02 28.01 -8.11
N PHE A 196 -1.07 27.24 -8.37
CA PHE A 196 -2.21 27.70 -9.17
C PHE A 196 -3.53 27.74 -8.39
N GLY A 197 -3.57 27.16 -7.19
CA GLY A 197 -4.81 26.94 -6.44
C GLY A 197 -5.44 25.58 -6.80
N PRO A 198 -6.14 24.92 -5.86
CA PRO A 198 -6.86 23.65 -6.12
C PRO A 198 -7.87 23.71 -7.28
N GLN A 199 -8.38 24.90 -7.63
CA GLN A 199 -9.37 25.07 -8.69
C GLN A 199 -8.83 24.76 -10.08
N ILE A 200 -7.51 24.76 -10.28
CA ILE A 200 -6.91 24.35 -11.55
C ILE A 200 -7.40 22.97 -12.01
N TRP A 201 -7.66 22.07 -11.06
CA TRP A 201 -8.15 20.72 -11.32
C TRP A 201 -9.60 20.66 -11.81
N MET A 202 -10.34 21.77 -11.65
CA MET A 202 -11.73 21.92 -12.11
C MET A 202 -11.84 22.63 -13.46
N ILE A 203 -10.72 23.12 -14.01
CA ILE A 203 -10.69 23.70 -15.35
C ILE A 203 -10.95 22.60 -16.39
N GLU A 204 -11.77 22.90 -17.39
CA GLU A 204 -12.01 22.02 -18.53
C GLU A 204 -10.80 22.04 -19.48
N ILE A 205 -10.41 20.87 -19.96
CA ILE A 205 -9.32 20.73 -20.90
C ILE A 205 -9.76 21.37 -22.23
N PRO A 206 -8.98 22.32 -22.79
CA PRO A 206 -9.27 22.88 -24.10
C PRO A 206 -9.46 21.76 -25.13
N PHE A 207 -10.48 21.87 -25.99
CA PHE A 207 -10.83 20.89 -27.02
C PHE A 207 -11.50 19.58 -26.53
N LEU A 208 -11.76 19.41 -25.23
CA LEU A 208 -12.51 18.30 -24.65
C LEU A 208 -13.63 18.81 -23.72
N ASP A 209 -14.76 19.22 -24.32
CA ASP A 209 -15.89 19.79 -23.58
C ASP A 209 -16.35 18.91 -22.42
N GLY A 210 -16.45 19.51 -21.23
CA GLY A 210 -16.81 18.81 -19.99
C GLY A 210 -15.69 18.00 -19.34
N PHE A 211 -14.54 17.78 -19.98
CA PHE A 211 -13.46 16.99 -19.37
C PHE A 211 -12.56 17.86 -18.49
N MET A 212 -12.76 17.81 -17.16
CA MET A 212 -11.92 18.52 -16.19
C MET A 212 -10.55 17.87 -16.01
N PHE A 213 -9.51 18.67 -15.72
CA PHE A 213 -8.14 18.20 -15.48
C PHE A 213 -8.04 17.07 -14.43
N LYS A 214 -8.86 17.08 -13.37
CA LYS A 214 -8.87 16.00 -12.37
C LYS A 214 -9.24 14.62 -12.91
N TYR A 215 -10.02 14.55 -14.00
CA TYR A 215 -10.37 13.25 -14.59
C TYR A 215 -9.16 12.61 -15.27
N LEU A 216 -8.25 13.40 -15.82
CA LEU A 216 -7.00 12.89 -16.39
C LEU A 216 -6.17 12.15 -15.33
N LEU A 217 -6.03 12.73 -14.14
CA LEU A 217 -5.35 12.09 -13.01
C LEU A 217 -6.03 10.77 -12.62
N GLY A 218 -7.36 10.74 -12.67
CA GLY A 218 -8.08 9.52 -12.36
C GLY A 218 -7.84 8.42 -13.38
N VAL A 219 -7.88 8.74 -14.67
CA VAL A 219 -7.58 7.81 -15.76
C VAL A 219 -6.17 7.25 -15.64
N ILE A 220 -5.18 8.13 -15.43
CA ILE A 220 -3.78 7.71 -15.23
C ILE A 220 -3.69 6.77 -14.02
N THR A 221 -4.36 7.09 -12.92
CA THR A 221 -4.36 6.23 -11.73
C THR A 221 -4.94 4.86 -12.04
N VAL A 222 -6.09 4.77 -12.73
CA VAL A 222 -6.68 3.47 -13.07
C VAL A 222 -5.74 2.67 -13.98
N VAL A 223 -5.20 3.28 -15.04
CA VAL A 223 -4.30 2.60 -15.97
C VAL A 223 -3.06 2.07 -15.24
N CYS A 224 -2.42 2.89 -14.42
CA CYS A 224 -1.26 2.49 -13.61
C CYS A 224 -1.62 1.40 -12.59
N ALA A 225 -2.78 1.52 -11.93
CA ALA A 225 -3.27 0.53 -10.97
C ALA A 225 -3.48 -0.83 -11.63
N LEU A 226 -4.14 -0.86 -12.79
CA LEU A 226 -4.42 -2.10 -13.52
C LEU A 226 -3.13 -2.75 -14.03
N ALA A 227 -2.20 -1.97 -14.57
CA ALA A 227 -0.90 -2.47 -14.98
C ALA A 227 -0.11 -3.08 -13.80
N ASN A 228 -0.14 -2.41 -12.63
CA ASN A 228 0.51 -2.91 -11.42
C ASN A 228 -0.18 -4.17 -10.86
N LEU A 229 -1.50 -4.19 -10.79
CA LEU A 229 -2.26 -5.37 -10.37
C LEU A 229 -1.99 -6.54 -11.30
N TYR A 230 -1.94 -6.33 -12.61
CA TYR A 230 -1.56 -7.38 -13.55
C TYR A 230 -0.18 -7.95 -13.27
N SER A 231 0.82 -7.08 -13.09
CA SER A 231 2.19 -7.51 -12.74
C SER A 231 2.21 -8.32 -11.44
N ILE A 232 1.54 -7.80 -10.40
CA ILE A 232 1.46 -8.44 -9.08
C ILE A 232 0.78 -9.80 -9.16
N PHE A 233 -0.41 -9.86 -9.76
CA PHE A 233 -1.17 -11.10 -9.86
C PHE A 233 -0.49 -12.11 -10.76
N SER A 234 0.15 -11.67 -11.84
CA SER A 234 1.01 -12.53 -12.66
C SER A 234 2.08 -13.18 -11.79
N VAL A 235 2.77 -12.44 -10.92
CA VAL A 235 3.75 -13.01 -9.98
C VAL A 235 3.11 -13.88 -8.90
N ILE A 236 1.95 -13.53 -8.35
CA ILE A 236 1.25 -14.38 -7.36
C ILE A 236 0.86 -15.72 -7.99
N PHE A 237 0.37 -15.72 -9.22
CA PHE A 237 -0.10 -16.92 -9.92
C PHE A 237 1.02 -17.74 -10.58
N THR A 238 2.15 -17.12 -10.93
CA THR A 238 3.30 -17.81 -11.59
C THR A 238 4.53 -17.96 -10.70
N GLY A 239 4.57 -17.30 -9.56
CA GLY A 239 5.76 -17.19 -8.70
C GLY A 239 5.62 -17.86 -7.34
N GLY A 240 4.55 -18.62 -7.10
CA GLY A 240 4.27 -19.27 -5.82
C GLY A 240 5.38 -20.23 -5.39
N VAL A 241 6.21 -19.80 -4.44
CA VAL A 241 7.16 -20.65 -3.72
C VAL A 241 6.40 -21.13 -2.49
N GLY A 242 5.78 -22.32 -2.57
CA GLY A 242 4.97 -22.87 -1.48
C GLY A 242 5.69 -22.90 -0.14
N LYS A 243 4.91 -23.03 0.95
CA LYS A 243 5.36 -23.16 2.34
C LYS A 243 6.53 -24.16 2.41
N ASN A 244 7.76 -23.68 2.61
CA ASN A 244 9.03 -24.43 2.69
C ASN A 244 9.79 -24.74 1.39
N GLY A 245 9.51 -24.08 0.26
CA GLY A 245 10.15 -24.44 -1.02
C GLY A 245 9.60 -25.74 -1.63
N SER A 246 8.53 -26.28 -1.03
CA SER A 246 7.82 -27.45 -1.53
C SER A 246 6.68 -27.01 -2.43
N THR A 247 6.75 -27.43 -3.69
CA THR A 247 5.61 -27.59 -4.57
C THR A 247 4.74 -28.72 -4.02
N VAL A 248 3.44 -28.49 -3.82
CA VAL A 248 2.51 -29.64 -3.71
C VAL A 248 1.39 -29.47 -4.72
N ALA A 249 1.40 -30.41 -5.66
CA ALA A 249 0.45 -30.55 -6.74
C ALA A 249 -0.86 -31.25 -6.28
N ILE A 250 -1.98 -30.68 -6.73
CA ILE A 250 -3.15 -31.30 -7.39
C ILE A 250 -3.98 -32.37 -6.63
N PRO A 251 -5.32 -32.29 -6.73
CA PRO A 251 -6.08 -33.44 -7.24
C PRO A 251 -6.72 -33.11 -8.60
N MET A 252 -6.45 -33.99 -9.55
CA MET A 252 -7.02 -34.02 -10.88
C MET A 252 -8.46 -34.51 -10.74
N LEU A 253 -9.42 -33.70 -11.19
CA LEU A 253 -10.64 -34.09 -11.93
C LEU A 253 -11.62 -32.91 -11.91
N GLY A 254 -11.58 -32.10 -12.97
CA GLY A 254 -12.75 -31.42 -13.53
C GLY A 254 -13.53 -30.39 -12.69
N VAL A 255 -13.14 -30.09 -11.45
CA VAL A 255 -13.83 -29.10 -10.62
C VAL A 255 -12.79 -28.16 -10.04
N GLY A 256 -12.92 -26.86 -10.31
CA GLY A 256 -12.06 -25.84 -9.72
C GLY A 256 -12.05 -25.98 -8.20
N THR A 257 -10.91 -25.72 -7.56
CA THR A 257 -10.89 -25.68 -6.09
C THR A 257 -11.83 -24.56 -5.61
N PHE A 258 -12.39 -24.67 -4.40
CA PHE A 258 -13.17 -23.58 -3.78
C PHE A 258 -12.43 -22.23 -3.84
N SER A 259 -11.10 -22.27 -3.74
CA SER A 259 -10.21 -21.12 -3.91
C SER A 259 -10.33 -20.44 -5.28
N ASN A 260 -10.46 -21.21 -6.36
CA ASN A 260 -10.63 -20.69 -7.71
C ASN A 260 -12.00 -20.03 -7.87
N TYR A 261 -13.05 -20.62 -7.29
CA TYR A 261 -14.38 -20.00 -7.26
C TYR A 261 -14.40 -18.72 -6.43
N VAL A 262 -13.68 -18.66 -5.30
CA VAL A 262 -13.56 -17.46 -4.47
C VAL A 262 -12.75 -16.36 -5.17
N ALA A 263 -11.62 -16.68 -5.82
CA ALA A 263 -10.86 -15.72 -6.60
C ALA A 263 -11.66 -15.20 -7.81
N LEU A 264 -12.37 -16.09 -8.51
CA LEU A 264 -13.27 -15.71 -9.60
C LEU A 264 -14.45 -14.88 -9.10
N ALA A 265 -15.04 -15.20 -7.94
CA ALA A 265 -16.12 -14.44 -7.33
C ALA A 265 -15.65 -13.07 -6.82
N PHE A 266 -14.44 -12.96 -6.28
CA PHE A 266 -13.85 -11.68 -5.89
C PHE A 266 -13.52 -10.84 -7.12
N TYR A 267 -12.95 -11.44 -8.16
CA TYR A 267 -12.71 -10.76 -9.42
C TYR A 267 -14.02 -10.32 -10.05
N ALA A 268 -15.02 -11.20 -10.15
CA ALA A 268 -16.35 -10.89 -10.62
C ALA A 268 -17.04 -9.86 -9.74
N GLY A 269 -16.78 -9.85 -8.43
CA GLY A 269 -17.27 -8.87 -7.47
C GLY A 269 -16.60 -7.51 -7.64
N TYR A 270 -15.29 -7.46 -7.87
CA TYR A 270 -14.57 -6.22 -8.20
C TYR A 270 -15.02 -5.67 -9.54
N VAL A 271 -15.15 -6.53 -10.55
CA VAL A 271 -15.75 -6.20 -11.85
C VAL A 271 -17.19 -5.76 -11.68
N HIS A 272 -17.98 -6.41 -10.83
CA HIS A 272 -19.38 -6.03 -10.60
C HIS A 272 -19.48 -4.68 -9.88
N VAL A 273 -18.74 -4.46 -8.81
CA VAL A 273 -18.64 -3.16 -8.12
C VAL A 273 -18.15 -2.09 -9.09
N PHE A 274 -17.24 -2.43 -9.99
CA PHE A 274 -16.73 -1.56 -11.03
C PHE A 274 -17.73 -1.30 -12.17
N LEU A 275 -18.54 -2.29 -12.55
CA LEU A 275 -19.63 -2.14 -13.51
C LEU A 275 -20.78 -1.34 -12.91
N GLU A 276 -21.15 -1.58 -11.65
CA GLU A 276 -22.09 -0.77 -10.87
C GLU A 276 -21.55 0.64 -10.66
N PHE A 277 -20.23 0.80 -10.49
CA PHE A 277 -19.56 2.10 -10.50
C PHE A 277 -19.74 2.80 -11.84
N CYS A 278 -19.46 2.14 -12.97
CA CYS A 278 -19.73 2.69 -14.32
C CYS A 278 -21.20 3.07 -14.51
N LYS A 279 -22.14 2.23 -14.04
CA LYS A 279 -23.59 2.52 -14.08
C LYS A 279 -23.99 3.72 -13.23
N VAL A 280 -23.28 4.01 -12.13
CA VAL A 280 -23.50 5.22 -11.32
C VAL A 280 -23.14 6.49 -12.09
N PHE A 281 -22.22 6.45 -13.06
CA PHE A 281 -21.96 7.58 -13.97
C PHE A 281 -22.94 7.65 -15.14
N GLU A 282 -23.48 6.50 -15.55
CA GLU A 282 -24.55 6.40 -16.56
C GLU A 282 -25.90 6.90 -16.01
N SER A 283 -26.16 6.70 -14.70
CA SER A 283 -27.39 7.12 -14.01
C SER A 283 -27.25 8.42 -13.20
N GLY A 284 -26.03 8.87 -12.90
CA GLY A 284 -25.73 10.10 -12.15
C GLY A 284 -25.57 11.36 -13.02
N GLY A 285 -25.72 11.24 -14.34
CA GLY A 285 -25.67 12.34 -15.30
C GLY A 285 -26.93 13.20 -15.33
N ILE A 286 -27.34 13.77 -14.19
CA ILE A 286 -28.16 14.99 -14.19
C ILE A 286 -27.47 15.98 -13.25
N GLY A 287 -26.54 16.75 -13.80
CA GLY A 287 -26.08 17.96 -13.15
C GLY A 287 -27.27 18.89 -12.92
N LYS A 288 -27.34 19.53 -11.75
CA LYS A 288 -28.41 20.47 -11.36
C LYS A 288 -28.67 21.61 -12.37
N ASN A 289 -27.83 21.77 -13.41
CA ASN A 289 -27.93 22.81 -14.44
C ASN A 289 -27.96 22.30 -15.90
N GLY A 290 -28.18 20.99 -16.15
CA GLY A 290 -28.49 20.49 -17.50
C GLY A 290 -27.37 20.60 -18.56
N SER A 291 -26.10 20.67 -18.17
CA SER A 291 -24.98 20.81 -19.11
C SER A 291 -24.07 19.57 -19.13
N THR A 292 -24.26 18.67 -20.09
CA THR A 292 -23.22 17.78 -20.63
C THR A 292 -23.58 17.24 -22.02
N ILE A 293 -22.59 17.20 -22.92
CA ILE A 293 -22.73 16.66 -24.28
C ILE A 293 -22.66 15.13 -24.20
N ALA A 294 -23.78 14.48 -24.49
CA ALA A 294 -23.84 13.04 -24.74
C ALA A 294 -23.29 12.74 -26.15
N LEU A 295 -22.52 11.66 -26.30
CA LEU A 295 -22.09 11.17 -27.62
C LEU A 295 -23.32 10.79 -28.48
N PRO A 296 -23.39 11.19 -29.77
CA PRO A 296 -24.61 11.09 -30.59
C PRO A 296 -25.21 9.69 -30.78
N TYR A 297 -24.46 8.63 -30.42
CA TYR A 297 -24.87 7.24 -30.63
C TYR A 297 -24.98 6.42 -29.34
N THR A 298 -24.34 6.83 -28.25
CA THR A 298 -24.29 6.05 -27.00
C THR A 298 -25.01 6.72 -25.84
N GLY A 299 -25.38 8.00 -25.93
CA GLY A 299 -26.03 8.72 -24.85
C GLY A 299 -25.13 8.96 -23.61
N THR A 300 -23.87 8.53 -23.67
CA THR A 300 -22.91 8.58 -22.55
C THR A 300 -22.07 9.84 -22.62
N GLU A 301 -21.74 10.42 -21.46
CA GLU A 301 -20.85 11.59 -21.38
C GLU A 301 -19.44 11.22 -21.83
N VAL A 302 -18.78 12.13 -22.56
CA VAL A 302 -17.38 11.97 -23.03
C VAL A 302 -16.41 11.67 -21.88
N LYS A 303 -16.71 12.16 -20.67
CA LYS A 303 -15.95 11.93 -19.43
C LYS A 303 -15.85 10.45 -19.03
N VAL A 304 -16.75 9.60 -19.54
CA VAL A 304 -16.80 8.16 -19.24
C VAL A 304 -15.91 7.36 -20.19
N PHE A 305 -15.49 7.88 -21.34
CA PHE A 305 -14.74 7.11 -22.34
C PHE A 305 -13.34 6.67 -21.88
N PRO A 306 -12.52 7.53 -21.24
CA PRO A 306 -11.26 7.10 -20.66
C PRO A 306 -11.43 6.08 -19.53
N LEU A 307 -12.56 6.13 -18.81
CA LEU A 307 -12.95 5.13 -17.81
C LEU A 307 -13.27 3.79 -18.50
N TRP A 308 -14.03 3.77 -19.60
CA TRP A 308 -14.28 2.58 -20.42
C TRP A 308 -13.00 1.98 -21.05
N ALA A 309 -12.03 2.81 -21.44
CA ALA A 309 -10.73 2.32 -21.93
C ALA A 309 -9.94 1.64 -20.81
N ALA A 310 -9.92 2.24 -19.62
CA ALA A 310 -9.41 1.60 -18.40
C ALA A 310 -10.15 0.30 -18.06
N VAL A 311 -11.49 0.25 -18.20
CA VAL A 311 -12.32 -0.96 -18.05
C VAL A 311 -11.87 -2.06 -19.00
N GLY A 312 -11.70 -1.75 -20.29
CA GLY A 312 -11.27 -2.71 -21.30
C GLY A 312 -9.88 -3.28 -21.00
N ILE A 313 -8.95 -2.43 -20.58
CA ILE A 313 -7.60 -2.84 -20.16
C ILE A 313 -7.67 -3.74 -18.92
N ALA A 314 -8.50 -3.42 -17.92
CA ALA A 314 -8.68 -4.23 -16.72
C ALA A 314 -9.16 -5.65 -17.04
N ILE A 315 -10.16 -5.75 -17.92
CA ILE A 315 -10.77 -7.02 -18.32
C ILE A 315 -9.76 -7.88 -19.09
N LEU A 316 -9.01 -7.30 -20.03
CA LEU A 316 -7.99 -8.04 -20.80
C LEU A 316 -6.86 -8.57 -19.89
N LEU A 317 -6.38 -7.76 -18.96
CA LEU A 317 -5.33 -8.13 -18.03
C LEU A 317 -5.78 -9.23 -17.05
N ALA A 318 -7.03 -9.16 -16.62
CA ALA A 318 -7.59 -10.17 -15.75
C ALA A 318 -7.97 -11.47 -16.46
N GLN A 319 -8.41 -11.42 -17.72
CA GLN A 319 -8.54 -12.61 -18.56
C GLN A 319 -7.20 -13.33 -18.69
N SER A 320 -6.11 -12.59 -18.89
CA SER A 320 -4.75 -13.14 -18.92
C SER A 320 -4.30 -13.72 -17.57
N SER A 321 -4.77 -13.19 -16.44
CA SER A 321 -4.45 -13.73 -15.10
C SER A 321 -5.26 -14.98 -14.79
N ILE A 322 -6.56 -14.99 -15.14
CA ILE A 322 -7.47 -16.14 -14.98
C ILE A 322 -7.06 -17.30 -15.88
N SER A 323 -6.59 -17.05 -17.11
CA SER A 323 -6.08 -18.12 -17.98
C SER A 323 -4.89 -18.84 -17.37
N VAL A 324 -4.03 -18.13 -16.62
CA VAL A 324 -2.89 -18.73 -15.88
C VAL A 324 -3.39 -19.56 -14.70
N ILE A 325 -4.41 -19.10 -13.97
CA ILE A 325 -5.04 -19.84 -12.85
C ILE A 325 -5.71 -21.13 -13.36
N LEU A 326 -6.53 -21.03 -14.41
CA LEU A 326 -7.32 -22.14 -14.96
C LEU A 326 -6.46 -23.18 -15.69
N ALA A 327 -5.33 -22.77 -16.26
CA ALA A 327 -4.37 -23.68 -16.86
C ALA A 327 -3.47 -24.40 -15.83
N GLY A 328 -3.71 -24.21 -14.52
CA GLY A 328 -2.89 -24.82 -13.47
C GLY A 328 -1.45 -24.31 -13.46
N GLY A 329 -1.29 -23.00 -13.72
CA GLY A 329 -0.03 -22.29 -13.95
C GLY A 329 1.19 -22.95 -13.31
N VAL A 330 2.05 -23.49 -14.18
CA VAL A 330 3.36 -23.98 -13.80
C VAL A 330 4.24 -22.76 -13.62
N GLY A 331 4.63 -22.46 -12.38
CA GLY A 331 5.47 -21.34 -12.07
C GLY A 331 6.84 -21.44 -12.76
N LYS A 332 7.62 -20.35 -12.72
CA LYS A 332 8.88 -20.19 -13.48
C LYS A 332 9.90 -21.35 -13.28
N ASN A 333 9.75 -22.16 -12.22
CA ASN A 333 10.60 -23.31 -11.89
C ASN A 333 9.86 -24.66 -11.93
N GLY A 334 8.74 -24.80 -12.63
CA GLY A 334 7.98 -26.05 -12.62
C GLY A 334 6.99 -26.19 -11.44
N SER A 335 6.84 -25.14 -10.63
CA SER A 335 6.08 -25.19 -9.38
C SER A 335 4.57 -24.95 -9.59
N THR A 336 3.71 -25.89 -9.21
CA THR A 336 2.25 -25.69 -9.21
C THR A 336 1.80 -24.78 -8.06
N VAL A 337 0.76 -23.97 -8.28
CA VAL A 337 0.18 -23.08 -7.25
C VAL A 337 -0.36 -23.91 -6.09
N ALA A 338 0.35 -23.90 -4.96
CA ALA A 338 0.09 -24.76 -3.82
C ALA A 338 -1.08 -24.24 -2.94
N GLY A 339 -2.25 -24.87 -3.05
CA GLY A 339 -3.34 -24.80 -2.07
C GLY A 339 -3.96 -23.41 -1.81
N THR A 340 -4.99 -23.39 -0.95
CA THR A 340 -5.74 -22.17 -0.57
C THR A 340 -4.87 -21.10 0.11
N SER A 341 -3.66 -21.44 0.57
CA SER A 341 -2.76 -20.53 1.30
C SER A 341 -2.20 -19.38 0.48
N VAL A 342 -2.07 -19.54 -0.85
CA VAL A 342 -1.65 -18.46 -1.76
C VAL A 342 -2.76 -17.41 -1.89
N LEU A 343 -4.02 -17.84 -1.84
CA LEU A 343 -5.19 -16.97 -1.98
C LEU A 343 -5.78 -16.50 -0.65
N SER A 344 -5.40 -17.11 0.46
CA SER A 344 -5.97 -16.81 1.78
C SER A 344 -5.87 -15.34 2.21
N PRO A 345 -4.85 -14.53 1.82
CA PRO A 345 -4.83 -13.10 2.13
C PRO A 345 -6.00 -12.30 1.54
N ILE A 346 -6.73 -12.82 0.54
CA ILE A 346 -7.89 -12.13 -0.03
C ILE A 346 -9.03 -11.97 1.00
N ILE A 347 -9.20 -12.95 1.87
CA ILE A 347 -10.32 -13.04 2.82
C ILE A 347 -10.26 -11.89 3.85
N PRO A 348 -9.18 -11.72 4.62
CA PRO A 348 -9.11 -10.66 5.63
C PRO A 348 -9.18 -9.26 5.03
N PHE A 349 -8.62 -9.03 3.82
CA PHE A 349 -8.72 -7.73 3.16
C PHE A 349 -10.12 -7.45 2.61
N SER A 350 -10.82 -8.49 2.12
CA SER A 350 -12.24 -8.37 1.71
C SER A 350 -13.14 -7.96 2.88
N PHE A 351 -12.84 -8.40 4.11
CA PHE A 351 -13.54 -7.95 5.32
C PHE A 351 -13.30 -6.47 5.67
N VAL A 352 -12.38 -5.78 4.99
CA VAL A 352 -12.22 -4.32 5.09
C VAL A 352 -12.99 -3.64 3.97
N VAL A 353 -12.70 -4.00 2.72
CA VAL A 353 -13.22 -3.29 1.53
C VAL A 353 -14.73 -3.48 1.36
N VAL A 354 -15.23 -4.71 1.53
CA VAL A 354 -16.66 -5.01 1.30
C VAL A 354 -17.54 -4.32 2.34
N PRO A 355 -17.27 -4.42 3.67
CA PRO A 355 -18.03 -3.64 4.64
C PRO A 355 -17.89 -2.13 4.43
N ALA A 356 -16.70 -1.63 4.08
CA ALA A 356 -16.54 -0.21 3.77
C ALA A 356 -17.43 0.26 2.62
N PHE A 357 -17.58 -0.55 1.57
CA PHE A 357 -18.47 -0.22 0.46
C PHE A 357 -19.95 -0.35 0.86
N ILE A 358 -20.33 -1.40 1.57
CA ILE A 358 -21.72 -1.61 2.01
C ILE A 358 -22.16 -0.47 2.95
N ILE A 359 -21.30 -0.10 3.91
CA ILE A 359 -21.59 0.96 4.89
C ILE A 359 -21.76 2.29 4.18
N TYR A 360 -20.90 2.60 3.21
CA TYR A 360 -21.08 3.77 2.34
C TYR A 360 -22.44 3.71 1.62
N ARG A 361 -22.76 2.63 0.90
CA ARG A 361 -23.96 2.55 0.06
C ARG A 361 -25.29 2.47 0.83
N LYS A 362 -25.26 2.01 2.08
CA LYS A 362 -26.46 1.84 2.93
C LYS A 362 -26.64 2.92 3.99
N SER A 363 -25.68 3.83 4.14
CA SER A 363 -25.78 4.92 5.12
C SER A 363 -26.99 5.80 4.83
N ALA A 364 -27.90 5.95 5.79
CA ALA A 364 -29.03 6.87 5.67
C ALA A 364 -28.62 8.31 6.05
N GLU A 365 -27.60 8.48 6.89
CA GLU A 365 -27.03 9.78 7.23
C GLU A 365 -25.95 10.25 6.23
N HIS A 366 -25.72 9.52 5.13
CA HIS A 366 -24.67 9.80 4.13
C HIS A 366 -23.31 10.05 4.80
N VAL A 367 -22.94 9.18 5.75
CA VAL A 367 -21.81 9.40 6.67
C VAL A 367 -20.49 9.57 5.91
N TYR A 368 -20.33 8.86 4.79
CA TYR A 368 -19.15 8.99 3.94
C TYR A 368 -19.15 10.32 3.19
N GLU A 369 -20.26 10.70 2.57
CA GLU A 369 -20.36 11.92 1.77
C GLU A 369 -20.29 13.20 2.61
N ASN A 370 -20.72 13.13 3.88
CA ASN A 370 -20.68 14.22 4.84
C ASN A 370 -19.33 14.30 5.58
N HIS A 371 -18.67 13.16 5.82
CA HIS A 371 -17.40 13.09 6.57
C HIS A 371 -16.35 12.21 5.87
N PRO A 372 -15.99 12.50 4.61
CA PRO A 372 -15.18 11.59 3.79
C PRO A 372 -13.77 11.40 4.34
N ALA A 373 -13.11 12.46 4.85
CA ALA A 373 -11.77 12.32 5.44
C ALA A 373 -11.76 11.38 6.65
N LEU A 374 -12.68 11.58 7.60
CA LEU A 374 -12.79 10.72 8.78
C LEU A 374 -13.12 9.27 8.41
N TYR A 375 -13.95 9.07 7.39
CA TYR A 375 -14.29 7.75 6.88
C TYR A 375 -13.07 7.03 6.27
N ILE A 376 -12.35 7.71 5.38
CA ILE A 376 -11.12 7.17 4.77
C ILE A 376 -10.06 6.90 5.82
N LEU A 377 -9.90 7.78 6.81
CA LEU A 377 -8.98 7.53 7.93
C LEU A 377 -9.41 6.28 8.71
N SER A 378 -10.69 6.16 9.12
CA SER A 378 -11.19 5.01 9.86
C SER A 378 -10.91 3.67 9.16
N PHE A 379 -11.41 3.51 7.93
CA PHE A 379 -11.23 2.24 7.20
C PHE A 379 -9.80 2.06 6.68
N GLY A 380 -9.09 3.15 6.42
CA GLY A 380 -7.67 3.11 6.05
C GLY A 380 -6.80 2.60 7.17
N MET A 381 -7.06 2.98 8.43
CA MET A 381 -6.35 2.40 9.58
C MET A 381 -6.64 0.90 9.75
N VAL A 382 -7.86 0.43 9.42
CA VAL A 382 -8.17 -1.01 9.37
C VAL A 382 -7.34 -1.69 8.29
N ALA A 383 -7.31 -1.13 7.07
CA ALA A 383 -6.51 -1.64 5.96
C ALA A 383 -5.01 -1.68 6.31
N ALA A 384 -4.47 -0.63 6.92
CA ALA A 384 -3.09 -0.55 7.37
C ALA A 384 -2.76 -1.67 8.37
N LYS A 385 -3.63 -1.92 9.37
CA LYS A 385 -3.42 -3.02 10.32
C LYS A 385 -3.47 -4.39 9.66
N VAL A 386 -4.42 -4.62 8.76
CA VAL A 386 -4.52 -5.87 8.00
C VAL A 386 -3.26 -6.08 7.16
N THR A 387 -2.72 -5.05 6.52
CA THR A 387 -1.42 -5.09 5.83
C THR A 387 -0.28 -5.44 6.79
N ASN A 388 -0.18 -4.79 7.96
CA ASN A 388 0.88 -5.09 8.95
C ASN A 388 0.85 -6.55 9.41
N ARG A 389 -0.35 -7.13 9.57
CA ARG A 389 -0.51 -8.56 9.88
C ARG A 389 -0.03 -9.45 8.74
N LEU A 390 -0.24 -9.05 7.48
CA LEU A 390 0.28 -9.78 6.32
C LEU A 390 1.82 -9.74 6.25
N VAL A 391 2.43 -8.58 6.54
CA VAL A 391 3.90 -8.46 6.64
C VAL A 391 4.45 -9.40 7.72
N VAL A 392 3.85 -9.40 8.92
CA VAL A 392 4.23 -10.32 9.99
C VAL A 392 4.05 -11.79 9.58
N ALA A 393 2.94 -12.12 8.91
CA ALA A 393 2.68 -13.47 8.42
C ALA A 393 3.76 -13.93 7.43
N HIS A 394 4.16 -13.04 6.51
CA HIS A 394 5.25 -13.27 5.56
C HIS A 394 6.58 -13.55 6.28
N MET A 395 7.03 -12.62 7.11
CA MET A 395 8.35 -12.69 7.76
C MET A 395 8.46 -13.85 8.76
N THR A 396 7.35 -14.23 9.38
CA THR A 396 7.31 -15.40 10.28
C THR A 396 7.02 -16.72 9.55
N LYS A 397 6.76 -16.68 8.24
CA LYS A 397 6.33 -17.83 7.41
C LYS A 397 5.14 -18.57 8.01
N ASN A 398 4.11 -17.83 8.40
CA ASN A 398 2.85 -18.37 8.92
C ASN A 398 1.65 -17.88 8.15
N GLU A 399 0.53 -18.59 8.31
CA GLU A 399 -0.74 -18.15 7.76
C GLU A 399 -1.26 -16.93 8.51
N MET A 400 -1.85 -16.02 7.74
CA MET A 400 -2.52 -14.85 8.28
C MET A 400 -3.87 -15.26 8.88
N GLN A 401 -4.11 -14.89 10.14
CA GLN A 401 -5.41 -15.10 10.78
C GLN A 401 -6.48 -14.19 10.13
N TYR A 402 -7.65 -14.76 9.85
CA TYR A 402 -8.71 -14.05 9.09
C TYR A 402 -9.42 -12.97 9.89
N LEU A 403 -9.72 -13.23 11.16
CA LEU A 403 -10.39 -12.28 12.04
C LEU A 403 -9.38 -11.45 12.82
N ASP A 404 -9.77 -10.23 13.13
CA ASP A 404 -8.96 -9.26 13.86
C ASP A 404 -9.83 -8.27 14.63
N SER A 405 -9.30 -7.76 15.75
CA SER A 405 -9.97 -6.75 16.58
C SER A 405 -10.22 -5.42 15.87
N SER A 406 -9.49 -5.09 14.80
CA SER A 406 -9.76 -3.89 14.00
C SER A 406 -11.12 -3.92 13.30
N LEU A 407 -11.67 -5.11 13.03
CA LEU A 407 -12.98 -5.28 12.41
C LEU A 407 -14.14 -4.93 13.36
N ILE A 408 -13.90 -4.77 14.66
CA ILE A 408 -14.92 -4.36 15.63
C ILE A 408 -15.47 -2.98 15.28
N GLY A 409 -14.61 -2.03 14.88
CA GLY A 409 -15.01 -0.69 14.43
C GLY A 409 -16.02 -0.72 13.28
N PRO A 410 -15.64 -1.29 12.11
CA PRO A 410 -16.56 -1.52 10.99
C PRO A 410 -17.81 -2.31 11.36
N ALA A 411 -17.69 -3.34 12.20
CA ALA A 411 -18.83 -4.13 12.65
C ALA A 411 -19.83 -3.29 13.47
N MET A 412 -19.36 -2.38 14.33
CA MET A 412 -20.23 -1.45 15.05
C MET A 412 -21.02 -0.56 14.09
N LEU A 413 -20.36 -0.01 13.06
CA LEU A 413 -21.04 0.77 12.02
C LEU A 413 -22.09 -0.08 11.30
N PHE A 414 -21.69 -1.25 10.78
CA PHE A 414 -22.58 -2.14 10.05
C PHE A 414 -23.82 -2.55 10.87
N LEU A 415 -23.63 -2.93 12.15
CA LEU A 415 -24.72 -3.28 13.05
C LEU A 415 -25.61 -2.08 13.36
N ASN A 416 -25.03 -0.89 13.57
CA ASN A 416 -25.81 0.33 13.80
C ASN A 416 -26.72 0.66 12.62
N GLN A 417 -26.23 0.50 11.37
CA GLN A 417 -27.07 0.66 10.17
C GLN A 417 -28.15 -0.41 10.05
N TYR A 418 -27.84 -1.66 10.42
CA TYR A 418 -28.82 -2.76 10.42
C TYR A 418 -29.99 -2.52 11.39
N PHE A 419 -29.73 -1.90 12.54
CA PHE A 419 -30.74 -1.55 13.55
C PHE A 419 -31.32 -0.13 13.39
N ASN A 420 -31.37 0.39 12.16
CA ASN A 420 -31.96 1.70 11.83
C ASN A 420 -31.33 2.89 12.59
N PHE A 421 -30.00 2.90 12.76
CA PHE A 421 -29.23 4.04 13.26
C PHE A 421 -29.61 4.48 14.69
N PHE A 422 -29.66 3.52 15.63
CA PHE A 422 -29.92 3.79 17.04
C PHE A 422 -28.99 4.88 17.63
N ILE A 423 -27.75 4.94 17.16
CA ILE A 423 -26.77 6.00 17.44
C ILE A 423 -26.45 6.73 16.14
N LYS A 424 -26.27 8.06 16.17
CA LYS A 424 -25.81 8.83 15.00
C LYS A 424 -24.52 8.24 14.43
N GLU A 425 -24.49 7.98 13.13
CA GLU A 425 -23.38 7.31 12.42
C GLU A 425 -22.07 8.07 12.61
N TYR A 426 -22.12 9.39 12.69
CA TYR A 426 -20.96 10.24 12.95
C TYR A 426 -20.20 9.88 14.24
N TYR A 427 -20.91 9.64 15.35
CA TYR A 427 -20.27 9.29 16.61
C TYR A 427 -19.73 7.86 16.59
N VAL A 428 -20.45 6.93 15.93
CA VAL A 428 -19.98 5.55 15.74
C VAL A 428 -18.73 5.53 14.84
N LEU A 429 -18.66 6.43 13.85
CA LEU A 429 -17.48 6.56 12.98
C LEU A 429 -16.26 7.07 13.75
N TRP A 430 -16.41 8.07 14.63
CA TRP A 430 -15.33 8.49 15.52
C TRP A 430 -14.89 7.37 16.47
N LEU A 431 -15.84 6.62 17.04
CA LEU A 431 -15.53 5.48 17.88
C LEU A 431 -14.75 4.41 17.10
N CYS A 432 -15.15 4.14 15.85
CA CYS A 432 -14.42 3.27 14.93
C CYS A 432 -12.99 3.76 14.72
N PHE A 433 -12.80 5.04 14.37
CA PHE A 433 -11.48 5.65 14.18
C PHE A 433 -10.56 5.52 15.39
N PHE A 434 -11.05 5.89 16.59
CA PHE A 434 -10.26 5.81 17.82
C PHE A 434 -9.94 4.36 18.17
N TRP A 435 -10.92 3.46 18.08
CA TRP A 435 -10.72 2.05 18.34
C TRP A 435 -9.62 1.46 17.45
N VAL A 436 -9.75 1.61 16.13
CA VAL A 436 -8.80 1.01 15.19
C VAL A 436 -7.40 1.62 15.31
N THR A 437 -7.31 2.93 15.57
CA THR A 437 -6.01 3.61 15.72
C THR A 437 -5.29 3.08 16.96
N LEU A 438 -5.98 3.01 18.10
CA LEU A 438 -5.41 2.46 19.34
C LEU A 438 -5.04 0.98 19.20
N ASP A 439 -5.90 0.20 18.54
CA ASP A 439 -5.70 -1.22 18.30
C ASP A 439 -4.49 -1.49 17.36
N LEU A 440 -4.32 -0.69 16.31
CA LEU A 440 -3.13 -0.72 15.46
C LEU A 440 -1.86 -0.33 16.23
N LEU A 441 -1.87 0.80 16.94
CA LEU A 441 -0.70 1.26 17.70
C LEU A 441 -0.29 0.24 18.76
N ARG A 442 -1.26 -0.36 19.45
CA ARG A 442 -1.04 -1.44 20.42
C ARG A 442 -0.45 -2.67 19.75
N TYR A 443 -1.03 -3.13 18.64
CA TYR A 443 -0.54 -4.28 17.89
C TYR A 443 0.92 -4.07 17.45
N SER A 444 1.21 -2.93 16.81
CA SER A 444 2.55 -2.59 16.34
C SER A 444 3.55 -2.49 17.49
N ALA A 445 3.21 -1.83 18.60
CA ALA A 445 4.07 -1.73 19.76
C ALA A 445 4.38 -3.11 20.37
N GLN A 446 3.36 -3.96 20.54
CA GLN A 446 3.53 -5.28 21.13
C GLN A 446 4.39 -6.20 20.25
N VAL A 447 4.12 -6.26 18.94
CA VAL A 447 4.93 -7.01 17.97
C VAL A 447 6.39 -6.55 18.00
N CYS A 448 6.63 -5.24 17.97
CA CYS A 448 7.98 -4.70 18.01
C CYS A 448 8.71 -5.05 19.31
N LEU A 449 8.04 -4.95 20.46
CA LEU A 449 8.62 -5.27 21.76
C LEU A 449 8.92 -6.77 21.91
N GLU A 450 8.02 -7.66 21.47
CA GLU A 450 8.25 -9.11 21.49
C GLU A 450 9.46 -9.51 20.63
N ILE A 451 9.60 -8.88 19.44
CA ILE A 451 10.75 -9.10 18.56
C ILE A 451 12.04 -8.52 19.18
N CYS A 452 11.99 -7.32 19.78
CA CYS A 452 13.13 -6.73 20.48
C CYS A 452 13.62 -7.62 21.62
N ASP A 453 12.70 -8.15 22.43
CA ASP A 453 13.00 -9.02 23.57
C ASP A 453 13.62 -10.35 23.12
N HIS A 454 13.17 -10.89 21.97
CA HIS A 454 13.70 -12.11 21.38
C HIS A 454 15.10 -11.90 20.77
N MET A 455 15.27 -10.88 19.92
CA MET A 455 16.52 -10.62 19.20
C MET A 455 17.54 -9.81 20.01
N LYS A 456 17.19 -9.37 21.23
CA LYS A 456 18.02 -8.54 22.11
C LYS A 456 18.46 -7.21 21.50
N ILE A 457 17.59 -6.62 20.68
CA ILE A 457 17.81 -5.32 20.05
C ILE A 457 17.02 -4.22 20.74
N LYS A 458 17.42 -2.96 20.52
CA LYS A 458 16.70 -1.78 21.00
C LYS A 458 16.04 -1.10 19.80
N LEU A 459 14.72 -0.89 19.88
CA LEU A 459 13.92 -0.39 18.76
C LEU A 459 14.41 0.96 18.20
N PHE A 460 14.76 1.91 19.08
CA PHE A 460 15.14 3.28 18.71
C PHE A 460 16.55 3.68 19.17
N ARG A 461 17.44 2.71 19.40
CA ARG A 461 18.80 3.01 19.91
C ARG A 461 19.84 2.08 19.31
N ILE A 462 20.94 2.67 18.85
CA ILE A 462 22.13 1.91 18.44
C ILE A 462 23.04 1.72 19.67
N PRO A 463 23.42 0.47 20.02
CA PRO A 463 24.35 0.22 21.12
C PRO A 463 25.75 0.76 20.81
N CYS A 464 26.40 1.46 21.77
CA CYS A 464 27.73 2.04 21.59
C CYS A 464 28.84 1.03 21.21
N ASN A 465 28.67 -0.25 21.57
CA ASN A 465 29.69 -1.28 21.32
C ASN A 465 29.88 -1.66 19.83
N HIS A 466 28.99 -1.24 18.93
CA HIS A 466 29.18 -1.49 17.49
C HIS A 466 30.25 -0.59 16.85
N HIS A 467 30.62 0.53 17.48
CA HIS A 467 31.64 1.43 16.93
C HIS A 467 33.07 0.90 17.07
N THR A 468 33.34 0.02 18.03
CA THR A 468 34.69 -0.55 18.25
C THR A 468 34.97 -1.79 17.41
N GLY A 469 33.96 -2.57 17.01
CA GLY A 469 34.15 -3.79 16.20
C GLY A 469 34.40 -3.53 14.71
N ALA A 470 33.77 -2.51 14.13
CA ALA A 470 33.90 -2.20 12.70
C ALA A 470 35.31 -1.67 12.32
N ASN A 471 36.00 -0.99 13.25
CA ASN A 471 37.37 -0.52 13.02
C ASN A 471 38.42 -1.64 13.09
N GLN A 472 38.14 -2.75 13.78
CA GLN A 472 39.06 -3.90 13.78
C GLN A 472 38.91 -4.78 12.53
N ILE A 473 37.69 -4.98 12.02
CA ILE A 473 37.45 -5.82 10.83
C ILE A 473 38.02 -5.14 9.56
N ASN A 474 37.85 -3.83 9.41
CA ASN A 474 38.41 -3.07 8.29
C ASN A 474 39.95 -2.97 8.30
N ALA A 475 40.60 -3.16 9.46
CA ALA A 475 42.06 -3.19 9.57
C ALA A 475 42.65 -4.56 9.17
N VAL A 476 41.88 -5.64 9.34
CA VAL A 476 42.31 -7.00 8.98
C VAL A 476 42.12 -7.27 7.48
N GLU A 477 41.03 -6.77 6.87
CA GLU A 477 40.80 -6.94 5.41
C GLU A 477 41.78 -6.14 4.53
N LYS A 478 42.29 -5.00 5.00
CA LYS A 478 43.29 -4.23 4.23
C LYS A 478 44.69 -4.85 4.19
N ASN A 479 45.01 -5.79 5.09
CA ASN A 479 46.33 -6.40 5.18
C ASN A 479 46.40 -7.84 4.63
N GLY A 480 45.29 -8.40 4.16
CA GLY A 480 45.22 -9.78 3.72
C GLY A 480 44.52 -9.95 2.38
N THR A 481 45.17 -9.61 1.27
CA THR A 481 44.99 -10.34 -0.01
C THR A 481 46.01 -9.95 -1.09
N ASN A 482 46.73 -10.98 -1.56
CA ASN A 482 47.17 -11.21 -2.95
C ASN A 482 48.31 -10.39 -3.56
N ARG A 483 49.54 -10.68 -3.10
CA ARG A 483 50.79 -10.46 -3.85
C ARG A 483 51.29 -11.69 -4.63
N SER A 484 50.47 -12.70 -4.91
CA SER A 484 50.96 -13.98 -5.44
C SER A 484 50.13 -14.62 -6.56
N GLN A 485 49.59 -13.84 -7.51
CA GLN A 485 48.84 -14.43 -8.63
C GLN A 485 48.92 -13.67 -9.97
N ARG A 486 50.09 -13.10 -10.31
CA ARG A 486 50.27 -12.40 -11.60
C ARG A 486 51.40 -12.88 -12.50
N ASN A 487 51.92 -14.09 -12.31
CA ASN A 487 52.91 -14.68 -13.22
C ASN A 487 52.61 -16.16 -13.47
N ARG A 488 51.70 -16.45 -14.40
CA ARG A 488 51.62 -17.71 -15.17
C ARG A 488 50.37 -17.67 -16.04
N LEU A 489 50.47 -17.08 -17.24
CA LEU A 489 49.60 -17.36 -18.39
C LEU A 489 50.21 -16.63 -19.61
N HIS A 490 51.36 -17.13 -20.06
CA HIS A 490 51.85 -16.94 -21.42
C HIS A 490 52.90 -18.02 -21.71
N LYS A 491 52.46 -19.14 -22.30
CA LYS A 491 53.20 -19.96 -23.26
C LYS A 491 52.44 -21.25 -23.58
N LYS A 492 52.44 -21.59 -24.88
CA LYS A 492 52.05 -22.86 -25.56
C LYS A 492 50.58 -22.93 -25.98
N HIS A 493 50.20 -23.26 -27.21
CA HIS A 493 50.93 -23.65 -28.43
C HIS A 493 49.97 -23.54 -29.64
N HIS A 494 50.55 -23.23 -30.80
CA HIS A 494 50.04 -23.32 -32.18
C HIS A 494 48.99 -22.33 -32.67
#